data_AF-A0A523F211-F1
#
_entry.id   AF-A0A523F211-F1
#
_cell.length_a   1.000
_cell.length_b   1.000
_cell.length_c   1.000
_cell.angle_alpha   90.00
_cell.angle_beta   90.00
_cell.angle_gamma   90.00
#
_symmetry.space_group_name_H-M   'P 1'
#
loop_
_entity.id
_entity.type
_entity.pdbx_description
1 polymer ?
#
loop_
_entity_poly.entity_id
_entity_poly.type
_entity_poly.pdbx_seq_one_letter_code
_entity_poly.pdbx_strand_id
1 'polypeptide(L)'
;MTTVDIDLGSYQLGWSDEEKPVFKPEKGLDENLIRQMSDMKGEPEWMLKFRLKAYKRFLAKPNPTWGGGGRLESIDYDDIYYYVKPTDGTVDDWDMV
;
A
#
# COMPACT_ATOMS: atom_id res chain seq x y z
N MET A 1 24.20 6.05 -25.64
CA MET A 1 23.16 5.50 -24.75
C MET A 1 21.82 5.76 -25.41
N THR A 2 21.16 4.73 -25.92
CA THR A 2 19.84 4.82 -26.54
C THR A 2 18.79 4.97 -25.43
N THR A 3 18.16 6.13 -25.35
CA THR A 3 16.96 6.37 -24.54
C THR A 3 15.79 5.72 -25.27
N VAL A 4 15.33 4.56 -24.79
CA VAL A 4 14.08 3.97 -25.27
C VAL A 4 12.96 4.83 -24.70
N ASP A 5 12.37 5.67 -25.55
CA ASP A 5 11.16 6.44 -25.26
C ASP A 5 9.98 5.44 -25.24
N ILE A 6 9.65 4.94 -24.06
CA ILE A 6 8.50 4.06 -23.86
C ILE A 6 7.28 4.96 -23.78
N ASP A 7 6.52 5.05 -24.87
CA ASP A 7 5.20 5.68 -24.88
C ASP A 7 4.23 4.82 -24.05
N LEU A 8 4.01 5.21 -22.80
CA LEU A 8 3.01 4.63 -21.89
C LEU A 8 1.60 5.14 -22.20
N GLY A 9 1.27 5.30 -23.50
CA GLY A 9 0.00 5.82 -23.96
C GLY A 9 -1.18 5.24 -23.19
N SER A 10 -2.22 6.06 -22.97
CA SER A 10 -3.44 5.62 -22.31
C SER A 10 -3.97 4.35 -22.98
N TYR A 11 -4.36 3.38 -22.16
CA TYR A 11 -4.84 2.08 -22.61
C TYR A 11 -5.94 2.26 -23.67
N GLN A 12 -5.62 1.99 -24.94
CA GLN A 12 -6.46 2.36 -26.09
C GLN A 12 -7.86 1.73 -26.07
N LEU A 13 -7.99 0.59 -25.39
CA LEU A 13 -9.24 -0.16 -25.28
C LEU A 13 -10.12 0.33 -24.12
N GLY A 14 -9.62 1.23 -23.27
CA GLY A 14 -10.40 1.93 -22.24
C GLY A 14 -11.03 1.05 -21.16
N TRP A 15 -10.69 -0.24 -21.09
CA TRP A 15 -11.18 -1.11 -20.02
C TRP A 15 -10.60 -0.66 -18.69
N SER A 16 -11.49 -0.27 -17.79
CA SER A 16 -11.21 0.05 -16.41
C SER A 16 -12.42 -0.40 -15.60
N ASP A 17 -12.16 -1.15 -14.54
CA ASP A 17 -13.20 -1.52 -13.58
C ASP A 17 -13.28 -0.44 -12.50
N GLU A 18 -14.49 -0.10 -12.06
CA GLU A 18 -14.68 0.80 -10.93
C GLU A 18 -14.21 0.11 -9.64
N GLU A 19 -13.18 0.66 -9.00
CA GLU A 19 -12.74 0.18 -7.69
C GLU A 19 -13.80 0.51 -6.61
N LYS A 20 -14.41 -0.53 -6.04
CA LYS A 20 -15.31 -0.41 -4.87
C LYS A 20 -14.69 -1.10 -3.64
N PRO A 21 -13.61 -0.54 -3.06
CA PRO A 21 -12.99 -1.15 -1.90
C PRO A 21 -13.94 -1.10 -0.71
N VAL A 22 -14.01 -2.20 0.05
CA VAL A 22 -14.76 -2.30 1.29
C VAL A 22 -14.21 -1.35 2.35
N PHE A 23 -12.89 -1.13 2.33
CA PHE A 23 -12.21 -0.18 3.21
C PHE A 23 -11.08 0.51 2.47
N LYS A 24 -11.13 1.85 2.46
CA LYS A 24 -10.06 2.72 1.99
C LYS A 24 -9.70 3.70 3.11
N PRO A 25 -8.55 3.53 3.77
CA PRO A 25 -8.07 4.45 4.78
C PRO A 25 -7.62 5.76 4.14
N GLU A 26 -7.36 6.75 4.99
CA GLU A 26 -6.62 7.94 4.60
C GLU A 26 -5.23 7.55 4.05
N LYS A 27 -4.69 8.42 3.19
CA LYS A 27 -3.33 8.26 2.70
C LYS A 27 -2.32 8.47 3.83
N GLY A 28 -1.18 7.83 3.70
CA GLY A 28 -0.11 7.90 4.68
C GLY A 28 -0.15 6.78 5.70
N LEU A 29 0.88 6.73 6.54
CA LEU A 29 1.07 5.69 7.54
C LEU A 29 1.15 6.31 8.94
N ASP A 30 0.16 6.02 9.77
CA ASP A 30 0.12 6.42 11.17
C ASP A 30 -0.14 5.23 12.12
N GLU A 31 0.01 5.47 13.43
CA GLU A 31 -0.27 4.41 14.41
C GLU A 31 -1.74 4.02 14.44
N ASN A 32 -2.66 4.95 14.14
CA ASN A 32 -4.11 4.69 14.20
C ASN A 32 -4.54 3.72 13.09
N LEU A 33 -4.04 3.90 11.87
CA LEU A 33 -4.24 3.01 10.74
C LEU A 33 -3.74 1.61 11.08
N ILE A 34 -2.55 1.49 11.66
CA ILE A 34 -1.97 0.19 12.06
C ILE A 34 -2.87 -0.52 13.07
N ARG A 35 -3.44 0.21 14.03
CA ARG A 35 -4.39 -0.34 15.02
C ARG A 35 -5.69 -0.77 14.36
N GLN A 36 -6.29 0.09 13.55
CA GLN A 36 -7.50 -0.23 12.79
C GLN A 36 -7.32 -1.47 11.90
N MET A 37 -6.18 -1.57 11.19
CA MET A 37 -5.82 -2.74 10.39
C MET A 37 -5.71 -4.02 11.21
N SER A 38 -5.09 -3.95 12.39
CA SER A 38 -4.94 -5.09 13.28
C SER A 38 -6.30 -5.57 13.80
N ASP A 39 -7.17 -4.62 14.17
CA ASP A 39 -8.51 -4.90 14.68
C ASP A 39 -9.40 -5.51 13.59
N MET A 40 -9.39 -4.94 12.38
CA MET A 40 -10.12 -5.48 11.22
C MET A 40 -9.72 -6.90 10.86
N LYS A 41 -8.46 -7.28 11.11
CA LYS A 41 -7.93 -8.61 10.81
C LYS A 41 -8.04 -9.60 11.97
N GLY A 42 -8.47 -9.15 13.16
CA GLY A 42 -8.50 -9.98 14.35
C GLY A 42 -7.12 -10.54 14.71
N GLU A 43 -6.04 -9.78 14.49
CA GLU A 43 -4.68 -10.24 14.73
C GLU A 43 -4.38 -10.40 16.22
N PRO A 44 -3.54 -11.38 16.62
CA PRO A 44 -3.12 -11.53 18.01
C PRO A 44 -2.27 -10.34 18.49
N GLU A 45 -2.32 -10.04 19.78
CA GLU A 45 -1.71 -8.83 20.38
C GLU A 45 -0.21 -8.65 20.06
N TRP A 46 0.53 -9.76 19.96
CA TRP A 46 1.96 -9.71 19.63
C TRP A 46 2.21 -9.16 18.21
N MET A 47 1.29 -9.38 17.26
CA MET A 47 1.40 -8.89 15.89
C MET A 47 1.20 -7.38 15.85
N LEU A 48 0.21 -6.85 16.58
CA LEU A 48 0.02 -5.41 16.73
C LEU A 48 1.27 -4.75 17.33
N LYS A 49 1.82 -5.31 18.41
CA LYS A 49 3.06 -4.82 19.04
C LYS A 49 4.24 -4.85 18.06
N PHE A 50 4.34 -5.89 17.25
CA PHE A 50 5.36 -6.02 16.22
C PHE A 50 5.23 -4.93 15.15
N ARG A 51 4.03 -4.70 14.61
CA ARG A 51 3.75 -3.66 13.61
C ARG A 51 4.06 -2.27 14.13
N LEU A 52 3.62 -1.94 15.35
CA LEU A 52 3.90 -0.65 15.98
C LEU A 52 5.42 -0.43 16.19
N LYS A 53 6.15 -1.49 16.58
CA LYS A 53 7.62 -1.43 16.70
C LYS A 53 8.30 -1.22 15.35
N ALA A 54 7.80 -1.86 14.29
CA ALA A 54 8.31 -1.68 12.94
C ALA A 54 8.06 -0.24 12.44
N TYR A 55 6.87 0.31 12.68
CA TYR A 55 6.53 1.69 12.34
C TYR A 55 7.48 2.71 13.00
N LYS A 56 7.71 2.57 14.30
CA LYS A 56 8.67 3.43 15.02
C LYS A 56 10.09 3.34 14.45
N ARG A 57 10.51 2.14 14.03
CA ARG A 57 11.82 1.94 13.37
C ARG A 57 11.86 2.53 11.97
N PHE A 58 10.75 2.50 11.24
CA PHE A 58 10.62 3.12 9.93
C PHE A 58 10.80 4.63 10.03
N LEU A 59 10.05 5.30 10.92
CA LEU A 59 10.17 6.75 11.16
C LEU A 59 11.58 7.17 11.61
N ALA A 60 12.27 6.31 12.37
CA ALA A 60 13.62 6.61 12.86
C ALA A 60 14.73 6.38 11.82
N LYS A 61 14.43 5.72 10.70
CA LYS A 61 15.42 5.42 9.66
C LYS A 61 15.43 6.51 8.61
N PRO A 62 16.61 7.04 8.23
CA PRO A 62 16.69 7.92 7.08
C PRO A 62 16.39 7.14 5.79
N ASN A 63 15.92 7.85 4.77
CA ASN A 63 15.78 7.28 3.44
C ASN A 63 17.15 6.81 2.92
N PRO A 64 17.25 5.57 2.40
CA PRO A 64 18.52 5.06 1.88
C PRO A 64 18.87 5.76 0.57
N THR A 65 20.14 6.14 0.42
CA THR A 65 20.65 6.91 -0.74
C THR A 65 21.10 6.02 -1.91
N TRP A 66 21.28 4.72 -1.69
CA TRP A 66 21.83 3.78 -2.67
C TRP A 66 20.77 3.16 -3.59
N GLY A 67 19.48 3.34 -3.31
CA GLY A 67 18.39 2.78 -4.09
C GLY A 67 17.86 3.73 -5.17
N GLY A 68 17.46 3.17 -6.32
CA GLY A 68 16.74 3.90 -7.37
C GLY A 68 17.51 5.07 -8.02
N GLY A 69 18.84 5.15 -7.85
CA GLY A 69 19.65 6.27 -8.35
C GLY A 69 19.31 7.61 -7.68
N GLY A 70 18.98 7.61 -6.38
CA GLY A 70 18.58 8.81 -5.63
C GLY A 70 17.07 9.10 -5.66
N ARG A 71 16.29 8.37 -6.47
CA ARG A 71 14.83 8.55 -6.57
C ARG A 71 14.05 8.17 -5.31
N LEU A 72 14.69 7.54 -4.33
CA LEU A 72 14.04 7.27 -3.05
C LEU A 72 13.83 8.54 -2.22
N GLU A 73 14.58 9.60 -2.49
CA GLU A 73 14.42 10.90 -1.83
C GLU A 73 13.12 11.60 -2.24
N SER A 74 12.59 11.30 -3.43
CA SER A 74 11.35 11.88 -3.94
C SER A 74 10.09 11.10 -3.55
N ILE A 75 10.21 10.04 -2.74
CA ILE A 75 9.03 9.28 -2.30
C ILE A 75 8.28 10.09 -1.24
N ASP A 76 7.06 10.47 -1.56
CA ASP A 76 6.09 10.98 -0.60
C ASP A 76 5.37 9.80 0.05
N TYR A 77 5.78 9.45 1.27
CA TYR A 77 5.17 8.35 2.01
C TYR A 77 3.77 8.67 2.51
N ASP A 78 3.41 9.96 2.60
CA ASP A 78 2.10 10.40 3.07
C ASP A 78 1.05 10.33 1.94
N ASP A 79 1.48 10.20 0.67
CA ASP A 79 0.57 10.06 -0.47
C ASP A 79 0.23 8.59 -0.84
N ILE A 80 0.69 7.63 -0.05
CA ILE A 80 0.54 6.19 -0.32
C ILE A 80 -0.65 5.61 0.45
N TYR A 81 -1.49 4.81 -0.22
CA TYR A 81 -2.48 3.95 0.44
C TYR A 81 -1.81 2.63 0.87
N TYR A 82 -1.48 2.49 2.15
CA TYR A 82 -0.78 1.30 2.67
C TYR A 82 -1.67 0.08 2.85
N TYR A 83 -2.98 0.28 2.89
CA TYR A 83 -3.93 -0.79 3.04
C TYR A 83 -5.19 -0.47 2.27
N VAL A 84 -5.64 -1.41 1.46
CA VAL A 84 -6.95 -1.36 0.80
C VAL A 84 -7.53 -2.75 0.96
N LYS A 85 -8.77 -2.85 1.46
CA LYS A 85 -9.49 -4.13 1.53
C LYS A 85 -10.38 -4.22 0.27
N PRO A 86 -10.03 -5.05 -0.72
CA PRO A 86 -10.75 -5.07 -2.00
C PRO A 86 -12.09 -5.81 -1.93
N THR A 87 -12.19 -6.89 -1.14
CA THR A 87 -13.40 -7.72 -1.04
C THR A 87 -13.66 -8.13 0.40
N ASP A 88 -14.92 -8.43 0.72
CA ASP A 88 -15.36 -8.64 2.10
C ASP A 88 -15.01 -10.03 2.66
N GLY A 89 -14.73 -11.00 1.78
CA GLY A 89 -14.36 -12.37 2.14
C GLY A 89 -13.55 -13.10 1.05
N THR A 90 -12.96 -14.22 1.44
CA THR A 90 -12.36 -15.19 0.50
C THR A 90 -13.50 -15.98 -0.13
N VAL A 91 -13.51 -16.09 -1.46
CA VAL A 91 -14.38 -17.03 -2.17
C VAL A 91 -13.64 -18.32 -2.43
N ASP A 92 -14.37 -19.43 -2.38
CA ASP A 92 -13.81 -20.76 -2.65
C ASP A 92 -13.89 -21.12 -4.14
N ASP A 93 -14.62 -20.33 -4.93
CA ASP A 93 -14.87 -20.52 -6.36
C ASP A 93 -14.91 -19.15 -7.06
N TRP A 94 -14.33 -19.09 -8.26
CA TRP A 94 -14.24 -17.87 -9.07
C TRP A 94 -15.56 -17.46 -9.72
N ASP A 95 -16.51 -18.40 -9.89
CA ASP A 95 -17.86 -18.15 -10.40
C ASP A 95 -18.79 -17.54 -9.33
N MET A 96 -18.32 -17.42 -8.07
CA MET A 96 -19.06 -16.83 -6.95
C MET A 96 -18.76 -15.34 -6.69
N VAL A 97 -17.93 -14.69 -7.51
CA VAL A 97 -17.56 -13.26 -7.38
C VAL A 97 -18.29 -12.41 -8.42
#